data_AF-A0A349JUH7-F1
#
_entry.id   AF-A0A349JUH7-F1
#
_cell.length_a   1.000
_cell.length_b   1.000
_cell.length_c   1.000
_cell.angle_alpha   90.00
_cell.angle_beta   90.00
_cell.angle_gamma   90.00
#
_symmetry.space_group_name_H-M   'P 1'
#
loop_
_entity.id
_entity.type
_entity.pdbx_description
1 polymer ?
#
loop_
_entity_poly.entity_id
_entity_poly.type
_entity_poly.pdbx_seq_one_letter_code
_entity_poly.pdbx_strand_id
1 'polypeptide(L)' 'HGLDDPYLLPGALNDTWGLLEQNLTLVTIPGVGHWAVTEASAFTIPMLETWLALRVVR' A
#
# COMPACT_ATOMS: atom_id res chain seq x y z
N HIS A 1 -0.98 0.89 3.21
CA HIS A 1 -1.04 0.48 4.61
C HIS A 1 -1.71 1.58 5.43
N GLY A 2 -2.73 1.24 6.22
CA GLY A 2 -3.35 2.21 7.13
C GLY A 2 -2.50 2.39 8.38
N LEU A 3 -2.26 3.63 8.81
CA LEU A 3 -1.41 3.89 10.00
C LEU A 3 -2.13 3.62 11.33
N ASP A 4 -3.43 3.44 11.30
CA ASP A 4 -4.26 3.14 12.48
C ASP A 4 -4.58 1.64 12.54
N ASP A 5 -3.90 0.82 11.74
CA ASP A 5 -4.03 -0.64 11.74
C ASP A 5 -3.58 -1.24 13.08
N PRO A 6 -4.50 -1.88 13.85
CA PRO A 6 -4.17 -2.43 15.16
C PRO A 6 -3.53 -3.82 15.09
N TYR A 7 -3.49 -4.45 13.91
CA TYR A 7 -3.05 -5.84 13.73
C TYR A 7 -1.71 -5.96 13.03
N LEU A 8 -1.49 -5.16 11.97
CA LEU A 8 -0.24 -5.11 11.24
C LEU A 8 0.41 -3.75 11.49
N LEU A 9 1.19 -3.62 12.56
CA LEU A 9 1.75 -2.32 12.94
C LEU A 9 2.73 -1.79 11.88
N PRO A 10 2.87 -0.46 11.70
CA PRO A 10 3.76 0.11 10.69
C PRO A 10 5.21 -0.38 10.78
N GLY A 11 5.71 -0.64 12.00
CA GLY A 11 7.05 -1.18 12.22
C GLY A 11 7.26 -2.57 11.62
N ALA A 12 6.21 -3.38 11.45
CA ALA A 12 6.29 -4.69 10.83
C ALA A 12 6.50 -4.63 9.30
N LEU A 13 6.32 -3.46 8.68
CA LEU A 13 6.58 -3.26 7.26
C LEU A 13 7.99 -2.78 6.96
N ASN A 14 8.73 -2.33 7.98
CA ASN A 14 10.08 -1.80 7.79
C ASN A 14 11.00 -2.86 7.22
N ASP A 15 11.85 -2.46 6.28
CA ASP A 15 12.84 -3.30 5.60
C ASP A 15 12.30 -4.51 4.81
N THR A 16 10.97 -4.69 4.74
CA THR A 16 10.36 -5.79 3.97
C THR A 16 10.68 -5.70 2.48
N TRP A 17 10.96 -4.50 1.96
CA TRP A 17 11.42 -4.29 0.59
C TRP A 17 12.77 -4.99 0.29
N GLY A 18 13.58 -5.26 1.31
CA GLY A 18 14.81 -6.03 1.16
C GLY A 18 14.58 -7.51 0.79
N LEU A 19 13.35 -8.02 0.96
CA LEU A 19 12.97 -9.39 0.66
C LEU A 19 12.34 -9.56 -0.74
N LEU A 20 12.08 -8.47 -1.45
CA LEU A 20 11.32 -8.50 -2.70
C LEU A 20 12.24 -8.61 -3.91
N GLU A 21 11.91 -9.50 -4.84
CA GLU A 21 12.57 -9.62 -6.16
C GLU A 21 11.92 -8.73 -7.24
N GLN A 22 10.92 -7.93 -6.85
CA GLN A 22 10.11 -7.11 -7.76
C GLN A 22 9.93 -5.69 -7.23
N ASN A 23 9.57 -4.76 -8.12
CA ASN A 23 9.32 -3.36 -7.76
C ASN A 23 8.17 -3.25 -6.74
N LEU A 24 8.42 -2.52 -5.66
CA LEU A 24 7.42 -2.18 -4.63
C LEU A 24 7.13 -0.68 -4.63
N THR A 25 5.86 -0.32 -4.45
CA THR A 25 5.46 1.01 -4.00
C THR A 25 4.72 0.86 -2.68
N LEU A 26 5.25 1.43 -1.60
CA LEU A 26 4.62 1.44 -0.29
C LEU A 26 4.01 2.82 -0.02
N VAL A 27 2.71 2.85 0.26
CA VAL A 27 1.97 4.06 0.63
C VAL A 27 1.35 3.85 2.01
N THR A 28 1.54 4.81 2.90
CA THR A 28 0.90 4.84 4.22
C THR A 28 -0.23 5.87 4.26
N ILE A 29 -1.37 5.51 4.85
CA ILE A 29 -2.58 6.35 4.88
C ILE A 29 -2.94 6.64 6.35
N PRO A 30 -2.78 7.88 6.83
CA PRO A 30 -3.21 8.28 8.18
C PRO A 30 -4.73 8.14 8.37
N GLY A 31 -5.17 7.74 9.57
CA GLY A 31 -6.61 7.67 9.89
C GLY A 31 -7.33 6.44 9.32
N VAL A 32 -6.58 5.48 8.77
CA VAL A 32 -7.11 4.28 8.12
C VAL A 32 -6.60 3.04 8.84
N GLY A 33 -7.46 2.05 9.03
CA GLY A 33 -7.17 0.81 9.74
C GLY A 33 -6.61 -0.30 8.84
N HIS A 34 -6.89 -1.53 9.25
CA HIS A 34 -6.35 -2.75 8.63
C HIS A 34 -6.83 -2.96 7.18
N TRP A 35 -8.03 -2.47 6.86
CA TRP A 35 -8.68 -2.76 5.59
C TRP A 35 -8.57 -1.57 4.64
N ALA A 36 -7.36 -1.05 4.46
CA ALA A 36 -7.11 0.21 3.73
C ALA A 36 -7.71 0.25 2.31
N VAL A 37 -7.79 -0.89 1.61
CA VAL A 37 -8.39 -0.98 0.27
C VAL A 37 -9.91 -0.70 0.30
N THR A 38 -10.63 -1.12 1.34
CA THR A 38 -12.07 -0.87 1.46
C THR A 38 -12.34 0.46 2.17
N GLU A 39 -11.63 0.73 3.26
CA GLU A 39 -11.79 1.93 4.10
C GLU A 39 -11.39 3.24 3.37
N ALA A 40 -10.44 3.15 2.44
CA ALA A 40 -9.99 4.28 1.61
C ALA A 40 -10.06 3.95 0.11
N SER A 41 -11.12 3.24 -0.32
CA SER A 41 -11.31 2.80 -1.71
C SER A 41 -11.21 3.92 -2.75
N ALA A 42 -11.75 5.11 -2.45
CA ALA A 42 -11.68 6.28 -3.33
C ALA A 42 -10.23 6.75 -3.61
N PHE A 43 -9.29 6.45 -2.72
CA PHE A 43 -7.87 6.74 -2.90
C PHE A 43 -7.10 5.52 -3.41
N THR A 44 -7.31 4.35 -2.81
CA THR A 44 -6.52 3.15 -3.08
C THR A 44 -6.78 2.55 -4.46
N ILE A 45 -8.03 2.52 -4.93
CA ILE A 45 -8.36 1.95 -6.25
C ILE A 45 -7.68 2.73 -7.39
N PRO A 46 -7.83 4.07 -7.51
CA PRO A 46 -7.14 4.82 -8.55
C PRO A 46 -5.60 4.69 -8.50
N MET A 47 -5.04 4.52 -7.30
CA MET A 47 -3.59 4.37 -7.12
C MET A 47 -3.08 3.03 -7.66
N LEU A 48 -3.84 1.95 -7.43
CA LEU A 48 -3.56 0.64 -8.01
C LEU A 48 -3.69 0.66 -9.53
N GLU A 49 -4.76 1.26 -10.06
CA GLU A 49 -4.96 1.41 -11.51
C GLU A 49 -3.81 2.19 -12.17
N THR A 50 -3.40 3.30 -11.56
CA THR A 50 -2.28 4.12 -12.05
C THR A 50 -0.96 3.32 -12.04
N TRP A 51 -0.70 2.59 -10.95
CA TRP A 51 0.50 1.76 -10.84
C TRP A 51 0.54 0.67 -11.92
N LEU A 52 -0.61 0.03 -12.19
CA LEU A 52 -0.74 -0.96 -13.27
C LEU A 52 -0.52 -0.33 -14.64
N ALA A 53 -1.08 0.84 -14.90
CA ALA A 53 -0.88 1.56 -16.16
C ALA A 53 0.61 1.86 -16.41
N LEU A 54 1.36 2.28 -15.39
CA LEU A 54 2.81 2.51 -15.49
C LEU A 54 3.61 1.25 -15.84
N ARG A 55 3.07 0.05 -15.58
CA ARG A 55 3.73 -1.21 -15.96
C ARG A 55 3.49 -1.62 -17.40
N VAL A 56 2.37 -1.22 -17.98
CA VAL A 56 1.99 -1.58 -19.37
C VAL A 56 2.68 -0.66 -20.38
N VAL A 57 3.08 0.55 -19.98
CA VAL A 57 3.83 1.51 -20.82
C VAL A 57 5.33 1.15 -20.91
N ARG A 58 5.67 -0.14 -20.94
CA ARG A 58 7.05 -0.63 -21.12
C ARG A 58 7.25 -1.22 -22.51
#